data_AF-A0A183TCR0-F1
#
_entry.id   AF-A0A183TCR0-F1
#
_cell.length_a   1.000
_cell.length_b   1.000
_cell.length_c   1.000
_cell.angle_alpha   90.00
_cell.angle_beta   90.00
_cell.angle_gamma   90.00
#
_symmetry.space_group_name_H-M   'P 1'
#
loop_
_entity.id
_entity.type
_entity.pdbx_description
1 polymer ?
#
loop_
_entity_poly.entity_id
_entity_poly.type
_entity_poly.pdbx_seq_one_letter_code
_entity_poly.pdbx_strand_id
1 'polypeptide(L)'
;MPLCQSDCDAWYDACRKGLTCARNWRSGGFNWTSEELDTILEQEINKVTSKSVLKQKSPAGTNHCHEGLTCQPIELVFSSAKDFCEQVWDGSWKVIPDSKHVWLDEEPLCLHIIHPDVSGHNRRVAEHYAQRILDHIADIAAKGFGSS
;
A
#
# COMPACT_ATOMS: atom_id res chain seq x y z
N MET A 1 0.79 -3.87 8.73
CA MET A 1 1.82 -3.15 9.51
C MET A 1 1.18 -1.94 10.19
N PRO A 2 1.42 -1.70 11.49
CA PRO A 2 0.81 -0.57 12.21
C PRO A 2 1.50 0.73 11.77
N LEU A 3 0.81 1.63 11.08
CA LEU A 3 1.32 2.94 10.65
C LEU A 3 0.82 4.03 11.61
N CYS A 4 1.69 4.94 12.02
CA CYS A 4 1.29 6.07 12.86
C CYS A 4 0.35 7.02 12.11
N GLN A 5 -0.58 7.64 12.84
CA GLN A 5 -1.64 8.44 12.24
C GLN A 5 -1.06 9.70 11.60
N SER A 6 -0.16 10.40 12.30
CA SER A 6 0.55 11.56 11.76
C SER A 6 1.25 11.27 10.43
N ASP A 7 1.93 10.13 10.30
CA ASP A 7 2.60 9.73 9.07
C ASP A 7 1.61 9.46 7.93
N CYS A 8 0.48 8.81 8.24
CA CYS A 8 -0.58 8.59 7.28
C CYS A 8 -1.22 9.89 6.80
N ASP A 9 -1.52 10.81 7.73
CA ASP A 9 -2.11 12.11 7.44
C ASP A 9 -1.15 12.95 6.59
N ALA A 10 0.13 13.01 6.95
CA ALA A 10 1.16 13.72 6.19
C ALA A 10 1.34 13.17 4.77
N TRP A 11 1.33 11.84 4.62
CA TRP A 11 1.42 11.20 3.31
C TRP A 11 0.19 11.53 2.45
N TYR A 12 -1.01 11.41 3.01
CA TYR A 12 -2.23 11.76 2.29
C TYR A 12 -2.26 13.23 1.90
N ASP A 13 -1.96 14.16 2.81
CA ASP A 13 -2.00 15.60 2.52
C ASP A 13 -1.02 16.02 1.42
N ALA A 14 0.15 15.40 1.36
CA ALA A 14 1.11 15.62 0.28
C ALA A 14 0.58 15.12 -1.07
N CYS A 15 -0.26 14.10 -1.08
CA CYS A 15 -0.70 13.40 -2.30
C CYS A 15 -2.15 13.69 -2.73
N ARG A 16 -3.01 14.23 -1.87
CA ARG A 16 -4.47 14.23 -2.09
C ARG A 16 -4.95 14.94 -3.36
N LYS A 17 -4.16 15.89 -3.88
CA LYS A 17 -4.40 16.60 -5.16
C LYS A 17 -3.78 15.90 -6.38
N GLY A 18 -2.94 14.89 -6.17
CA GLY A 18 -2.42 14.03 -7.21
C GLY A 18 -3.51 13.19 -7.85
N LEU A 19 -3.24 12.65 -9.03
CA LEU A 19 -4.21 11.87 -9.80
C LEU A 19 -3.99 10.38 -9.61
N THR A 20 -5.08 9.63 -9.56
CA THR A 20 -5.08 8.17 -9.61
C THR A 20 -6.35 7.66 -10.32
N CYS A 21 -6.30 6.46 -10.86
CA CYS A 21 -7.46 5.76 -11.42
C CYS A 21 -7.81 4.50 -10.64
N ALA A 22 -7.09 4.23 -9.55
CA ALA A 22 -7.17 2.98 -8.81
C ALA A 22 -7.22 3.26 -7.31
N ARG A 23 -8.11 2.53 -6.63
CA ARG A 23 -8.23 2.57 -5.17
C ARG A 23 -7.28 1.59 -4.46
N ASN A 24 -6.86 0.53 -5.14
CA ASN A 24 -5.87 -0.43 -4.66
C ASN A 24 -4.78 -0.58 -5.72
N TRP A 25 -3.55 -0.26 -5.37
CA TRP A 25 -2.42 -0.23 -6.31
C TRP A 25 -1.68 -1.56 -6.38
N ARG A 26 -1.89 -2.44 -5.40
CA ARG A 26 -1.27 -3.76 -5.36
C ARG A 26 -2.05 -4.78 -6.18
N SER A 27 -3.37 -4.81 -6.04
CA SER A 27 -4.22 -5.85 -6.59
C SER A 27 -5.42 -5.25 -7.34
N GLY A 28 -5.52 -5.61 -8.62
CA GLY A 28 -6.71 -5.36 -9.45
C GLY A 28 -7.00 -3.91 -9.84
N GLY A 29 -6.18 -2.93 -9.44
CA GLY A 29 -6.39 -1.52 -9.80
C GLY A 29 -5.72 -1.06 -11.09
N PHE A 30 -4.71 -1.77 -11.56
CA PHE A 30 -3.95 -1.39 -12.76
C PHE A 30 -3.75 -2.55 -13.71
N ASN A 31 -3.65 -2.20 -14.99
CA ASN A 31 -3.20 -3.08 -16.03
C ASN A 31 -1.66 -3.13 -16.04
N TRP A 32 -1.12 -4.34 -15.85
CA TRP A 32 0.31 -4.64 -15.83
C TRP A 32 0.78 -5.36 -17.10
N THR A 33 -0.05 -5.44 -18.15
CA THR A 33 0.39 -6.00 -19.43
C THR A 33 1.55 -5.17 -19.96
N SER A 34 2.76 -5.73 -19.97
CA SER A 34 3.79 -5.29 -20.91
C SER A 34 3.24 -5.58 -22.31
N GLU A 35 3.38 -4.64 -23.25
CA GLU A 35 3.11 -4.88 -24.67
C GLU A 35 4.15 -5.88 -25.26
N GLU A 36 4.39 -7.02 -24.62
CA GLU A 36 5.29 -8.08 -25.09
C GLU A 36 4.57 -9.19 -25.86
N LEU A 37 3.26 -9.08 -26.07
CA LEU A 37 2.50 -10.09 -26.80
C LEU A 37 1.53 -9.48 -27.85
N ASP A 38 2.00 -8.56 -28.70
CA ASP A 38 1.25 -8.22 -29.92
C ASP A 38 2.10 -7.73 -31.11
N THR A 39 3.42 -7.94 -31.09
CA THR A 39 4.29 -7.49 -32.20
C THR A 39 4.04 -8.23 -33.52
N ILE A 40 3.45 -9.42 -33.51
CA ILE A 40 3.19 -10.19 -34.75
C ILE A 40 1.85 -9.77 -35.40
N LEU A 41 0.81 -9.52 -34.60
CA LEU A 41 -0.51 -9.12 -35.12
C LEU A 41 -0.53 -7.66 -35.59
N GLU A 42 0.11 -6.75 -34.85
CA GLU A 42 0.18 -5.33 -35.22
C GLU A 42 0.99 -5.09 -36.50
N GLN A 43 2.03 -5.89 -36.76
CA GLN A 43 2.82 -5.79 -37.98
C GLN A 43 2.00 -6.10 -39.24
N GLU A 44 1.11 -7.09 -39.17
CA GLU A 44 0.24 -7.44 -40.30
C GLU A 44 -0.89 -6.42 -40.49
N ILE A 45 -1.47 -5.89 -39.40
CA ILE A 45 -2.51 -4.85 -39.48
C ILE A 45 -1.96 -3.51 -40.01
N ASN A 46 -0.74 -3.14 -39.62
CA ASN A 46 -0.10 -1.90 -40.07
C ASN A 46 0.27 -1.96 -41.57
N LYS A 47 0.59 -3.14 -42.10
CA LYS A 47 0.79 -3.35 -43.56
C LYS A 47 -0.51 -3.14 -44.36
N VAL A 48 -1.66 -3.50 -43.79
CA VAL A 48 -2.96 -3.44 -44.47
C VAL A 48 -3.63 -2.07 -44.35
N THR A 49 -3.44 -1.35 -43.24
CA THR A 49 -4.26 -0.17 -42.94
C THR A 49 -3.59 1.18 -43.22
N SER A 50 -2.29 1.24 -43.54
CA SER A 50 -1.52 2.50 -43.72
C SER A 50 -1.71 3.52 -42.58
N LYS A 51 -2.15 3.08 -41.40
CA LYS A 51 -2.30 3.91 -40.21
C LYS A 51 -1.12 3.63 -39.28
N SER A 52 -0.22 4.59 -39.13
CA SER A 52 0.72 4.59 -38.02
C SER A 52 -0.05 4.93 -36.74
N VAL A 53 -0.54 3.91 -36.03
CA VAL A 53 -1.00 4.11 -34.66
C VAL A 53 0.25 4.32 -33.80
N LEU A 54 0.53 5.57 -33.43
CA LEU A 54 1.54 5.88 -32.42
C LEU A 54 0.99 5.43 -31.06
N LYS A 55 1.11 4.14 -30.74
CA LYS A 55 0.96 3.69 -29.34
C LYS A 55 2.21 4.16 -28.60
N GLN A 56 2.01 5.01 -27.59
CA GLN A 56 3.10 5.39 -26.69
C GLN A 56 3.53 4.13 -25.94
N LYS A 57 4.61 3.51 -26.42
CA LYS A 57 5.22 2.33 -25.81
C LYS A 57 5.57 2.66 -24.36
N SER A 58 4.86 2.06 -23.42
CA SER A 58 5.19 2.22 -22.03
C SER A 58 6.38 1.33 -21.65
N PRO A 59 7.31 1.79 -20.79
CA PRO A 59 8.44 0.97 -20.36
C PRO A 59 7.96 -0.33 -19.70
N ALA A 60 8.63 -1.45 -19.99
CA ALA A 60 8.35 -2.73 -19.35
C ALA A 60 8.36 -2.57 -17.82
N GLY A 61 7.35 -3.11 -17.13
CA GLY A 61 7.17 -2.96 -15.69
C GLY A 61 6.41 -1.69 -15.26
N THR A 62 5.88 -0.88 -16.19
CA THR A 62 5.00 0.26 -15.87
C THR A 62 3.53 -0.17 -15.90
N ASN A 63 2.78 0.20 -14.88
CA ASN A 63 1.35 -0.05 -14.80
C ASN A 63 0.52 1.10 -15.42
N HIS A 64 -0.64 0.76 -15.96
CA HIS A 64 -1.58 1.72 -16.54
C HIS A 64 -2.97 1.57 -15.93
N CYS A 65 -3.77 2.62 -16.03
CA CYS A 65 -5.20 2.51 -15.77
C CYS A 65 -5.83 1.48 -16.71
N HIS A 66 -6.78 0.70 -16.21
CA HIS A 66 -7.61 -0.14 -17.07
C HIS A 66 -8.41 0.74 -18.05
N GLU A 67 -8.73 0.17 -19.22
CA GLU A 67 -9.59 0.84 -20.20
C GLU A 67 -10.92 1.28 -19.56
N GLY A 68 -11.34 2.49 -19.86
CA GLY A 68 -12.56 3.09 -19.31
C GLY A 68 -12.40 3.73 -17.92
N LEU A 69 -11.27 3.55 -17.23
CA LEU A 69 -10.98 4.28 -16.00
C LEU A 69 -10.32 5.62 -16.31
N THR A 70 -10.90 6.70 -15.78
CA THR A 70 -10.33 8.06 -15.91
C THR A 70 -9.59 8.42 -14.62
N CYS A 71 -8.45 9.08 -14.76
CA CYS A 71 -7.73 9.65 -13.62
C CYS A 71 -8.60 10.67 -12.87
N GLN A 72 -8.71 10.48 -11.56
CA GLN A 72 -9.40 11.37 -10.63
C GLN A 72 -8.42 11.83 -9.54
N PRO A 73 -8.62 13.02 -8.95
CA PRO A 73 -7.92 13.42 -7.73
C PRO A 73 -8.01 12.34 -6.64
N ILE A 74 -6.91 12.09 -5.93
CA ILE A 74 -6.83 11.12 -4.82
C ILE A 74 -7.90 11.41 -3.76
N GLU A 75 -8.19 12.68 -3.46
CA GLU A 75 -9.25 13.06 -2.53
C GLU A 75 -10.68 12.71 -2.98
N LEU A 76 -10.89 12.46 -4.28
CA LEU A 76 -12.17 11.94 -4.79
C LEU A 76 -12.24 10.42 -4.77
N VAL A 77 -11.09 9.73 -4.78
CA VAL A 77 -11.00 8.26 -4.75
C VAL A 77 -10.96 7.72 -3.32
N PHE A 78 -10.39 8.48 -2.38
CA PHE A 78 -10.22 8.10 -0.98
C PHE A 78 -10.86 9.14 -0.05
N SER A 79 -11.77 8.66 0.79
CA SER A 79 -12.64 9.47 1.66
C SER A 79 -11.92 10.12 2.86
N SER A 80 -10.73 9.63 3.20
CA SER A 80 -9.89 10.15 4.30
C SER A 80 -8.45 9.65 4.16
N ALA A 81 -7.52 10.21 4.95
CA ALA A 81 -6.15 9.70 5.03
C ALA A 81 -6.11 8.22 5.44
N LYS A 82 -6.86 7.84 6.49
CA LYS A 82 -6.97 6.44 6.90
C LYS A 82 -7.45 5.53 5.77
N ASP A 83 -8.46 5.97 5.03
CA ASP A 83 -8.98 5.25 3.88
C ASP A 83 -7.91 5.08 2.79
N PHE A 84 -7.13 6.12 2.52
CA PHE A 84 -5.99 6.07 1.60
C PHE A 84 -4.93 5.07 2.06
N CYS A 85 -4.37 5.23 3.25
CA CYS A 85 -3.25 4.42 3.74
C CYS A 85 -3.61 2.93 3.86
N GLU A 86 -4.81 2.61 4.33
CA GLU A 86 -5.23 1.21 4.50
C GLU A 86 -5.56 0.54 3.15
N GLN A 87 -6.05 1.28 2.14
CA GLN A 87 -6.54 0.67 0.90
C GLN A 87 -5.53 0.70 -0.26
N VAL A 88 -4.69 1.74 -0.34
CA VAL A 88 -3.80 1.94 -1.49
C VAL A 88 -2.84 0.76 -1.70
N TRP A 89 -2.40 0.12 -0.61
CA TRP A 89 -1.57 -1.08 -0.63
C TRP A 89 -2.29 -2.29 -0.02
N ASP A 90 -3.57 -2.49 -0.35
CA ASP A 90 -4.27 -3.77 -0.10
C ASP A 90 -4.24 -4.23 1.37
N GLY A 91 -4.51 -3.30 2.30
CA GLY A 91 -4.48 -3.60 3.73
C GLY A 91 -3.09 -3.80 4.33
N SER A 92 -2.02 -3.53 3.57
CA SER A 92 -0.64 -3.66 4.09
C SER A 92 -0.39 -2.75 5.30
N TRP A 93 -1.11 -1.64 5.40
CA TRP A 93 -1.07 -0.71 6.53
C TRP A 93 -2.35 -0.74 7.34
N LYS A 94 -2.20 -0.62 8.66
CA LYS A 94 -3.28 -0.39 9.61
C LYS A 94 -2.96 0.88 10.37
N VAL A 95 -3.83 1.89 10.28
CA VAL A 95 -3.55 3.17 10.95
C VAL A 95 -3.81 3.06 12.45
N ILE A 96 -2.83 3.46 13.25
CA ILE A 96 -2.89 3.52 14.70
C ILE A 96 -3.00 5.00 15.11
N PRO A 97 -4.04 5.41 15.85
CA PRO A 97 -4.15 6.77 16.32
C PRO A 97 -2.98 7.16 17.23
N ASP A 98 -2.47 8.37 17.07
CA ASP A 98 -1.32 8.85 17.87
C ASP A 98 -1.70 9.02 19.36
N SER A 99 -2.99 9.17 19.65
CA SER A 99 -3.52 9.16 21.01
C SER A 99 -3.46 7.79 21.70
N LYS A 100 -3.18 6.71 20.95
CA LYS A 100 -3.13 5.34 21.47
C LYS A 100 -1.71 4.94 21.86
N HIS A 101 -1.28 5.44 23.01
CA HIS A 101 -0.03 5.06 23.66
C HIS A 101 -0.25 3.96 24.71
N VAL A 102 0.83 3.25 25.06
CA VAL A 102 0.85 2.40 26.27
C VAL A 102 1.13 3.33 27.44
N TRP A 103 0.52 3.08 28.61
CA TRP A 103 0.64 3.95 29.81
C TRP A 103 2.08 4.26 30.27
N LEU A 104 3.06 3.52 29.77
CA LEU A 104 4.47 3.63 30.11
C LEU A 104 5.30 4.36 29.04
N ASP A 105 4.71 4.68 27.88
CA ASP A 105 5.39 5.29 26.73
C ASP A 105 4.68 6.59 26.33
N GLU A 106 5.46 7.60 25.92
CA GLU A 106 4.92 8.87 25.41
C GLU A 106 4.48 8.77 23.93
N GLU A 107 4.84 7.68 23.25
CA GLU A 107 4.59 7.47 21.82
C GLU A 107 3.68 6.26 21.55
N PRO A 108 2.85 6.30 20.50
CA PRO A 108 2.02 5.18 20.07
C PRO A 108 2.86 3.99 19.57
N LEU A 109 2.37 2.77 19.78
CA LEU A 109 3.01 1.56 19.27
C LEU A 109 2.72 1.32 17.76
N CYS A 110 3.32 2.16 16.93
CA CYS A 110 3.20 2.14 15.49
C CYS A 110 4.53 2.44 14.80
N LEU A 111 4.62 2.12 13.51
CA LEU A 111 5.80 2.35 12.70
C LEU A 111 5.69 3.74 12.07
N HIS A 112 6.80 4.46 12.10
CA HIS A 112 6.98 5.69 11.34
C HIS A 112 7.71 5.40 10.03
N ILE A 113 7.33 6.11 8.98
CA ILE A 113 8.05 6.26 7.72
C ILE A 113 8.76 7.62 7.65
N ILE A 114 8.30 8.62 8.42
CA ILE A 114 8.87 9.96 8.50
C ILE A 114 9.06 10.32 9.99
N HIS A 115 10.27 10.12 10.51
CA HIS A 115 10.65 10.40 11.90
C HIS A 115 12.15 10.70 12.01
N PRO A 116 12.64 11.51 12.97
CA PRO A 116 14.08 11.75 13.13
C PRO A 116 14.91 10.46 13.36
N ASP A 117 14.34 9.48 14.05
CA ASP A 117 14.92 8.16 14.27
C ASP A 117 13.96 7.05 13.81
N VAL A 118 13.69 6.96 12.49
CA VAL A 118 12.84 5.88 11.93
C VAL A 118 13.35 4.49 12.31
N SER A 119 14.66 4.26 12.17
CA SER A 119 15.25 2.93 12.35
C SER A 119 15.19 2.47 13.81
N GLY A 120 15.63 3.32 14.74
CA GLY A 120 15.63 2.98 16.16
C GLY A 120 14.21 2.85 16.71
N HIS A 121 13.30 3.76 16.36
CA HIS A 121 11.90 3.67 16.77
C HIS A 121 11.22 2.40 16.24
N ASN A 122 11.27 2.16 14.93
CA ASN A 122 10.63 1.01 14.32
C ASN A 122 11.21 -0.32 14.81
N ARG A 123 12.51 -0.36 15.15
CA ARG A 123 13.12 -1.52 15.80
C ARG A 123 12.47 -1.80 17.16
N ARG A 124 12.32 -0.80 18.03
CA ARG A 124 11.67 -0.96 19.35
C ARG A 124 10.22 -1.43 19.23
N VAL A 125 9.49 -0.86 18.27
CA VAL A 125 8.10 -1.28 17.98
C VAL A 125 8.07 -2.75 17.54
N ALA A 126 8.93 -3.13 16.59
CA ALA A 126 9.02 -4.51 16.14
C ALA A 126 9.40 -5.49 17.27
N GLU A 127 10.38 -5.14 18.10
CA GLU A 127 10.79 -5.91 19.28
C GLU A 127 9.62 -6.10 20.25
N HIS A 128 8.84 -5.05 20.54
CA HIS A 128 7.69 -5.15 21.41
C HIS A 128 6.60 -6.07 20.84
N TYR A 129 6.23 -5.93 19.57
CA TYR A 129 5.25 -6.81 18.94
C TYR A 129 5.73 -8.27 18.91
N ALA A 130 7.02 -8.50 18.65
CA ALA A 130 7.61 -9.83 18.70
C ALA A 130 7.54 -10.42 20.12
N GLN A 131 7.89 -9.64 21.15
CA GLN A 131 7.83 -10.09 22.54
C GLN A 131 6.41 -10.49 22.94
N ARG A 132 5.39 -9.70 22.57
CA ARG A 132 3.98 -10.05 22.85
C ARG A 132 3.53 -11.35 22.19
N ILE A 133 4.04 -11.64 21.00
CA ILE A 133 3.78 -12.93 20.33
C ILE A 133 4.43 -14.07 21.10
N LEU A 134 5.70 -13.91 21.50
CA LEU A 134 6.42 -14.92 22.28
C LEU A 134 5.74 -15.19 23.63
N ASP A 135 5.34 -14.15 24.35
CA ASP A 135 4.64 -14.26 25.63
C ASP A 135 3.31 -15.00 25.48
N HIS A 136 2.56 -14.69 24.42
CA HIS A 136 1.29 -15.37 24.14
C HIS A 136 1.49 -16.85 23.81
N ILE A 137 2.52 -17.18 23.02
CA ILE A 137 2.89 -18.57 22.72
C ILE A 137 3.29 -19.31 24.00
N ALA A 138 4.08 -18.68 24.88
CA ALA A 138 4.49 -19.26 26.15
C ALA A 138 3.28 -19.50 27.09
N ASP A 139 2.34 -18.56 27.15
CA ASP A 139 1.09 -18.71 27.91
C ASP A 139 0.23 -19.88 27.39
N ILE A 140 0.08 -20.01 26.06
CA ILE A 140 -0.60 -21.16 25.45
C ILE A 140 0.09 -22.48 25.81
N ALA A 141 1.43 -22.53 25.75
CA ALA A 141 2.19 -23.72 26.10
C ALA A 141 2.05 -24.08 27.59
N ALA A 142 2.08 -23.09 28.48
CA ALA A 142 1.91 -23.27 29.92
C ALA A 142 0.49 -23.72 30.31
N LYS A 143 -0.52 -23.31 29.54
CA LYS A 143 -1.92 -23.78 29.66
C LYS A 143 -2.16 -25.15 29.01
N GLY A 144 -1.17 -25.70 28.33
CA GLY A 144 -1.32 -26.88 27.49
C GLY A 144 -1.73 -28.15 28.25
N PHE A 145 -2.44 -29.02 27.53
CA PHE A 145 -2.34 -30.47 27.72
C PHE A 145 -2.77 -31.01 29.09
N GLY A 146 -3.96 -30.59 29.53
CA GLY A 146 -4.66 -31.19 30.67
C GLY A 146 -6.18 -31.03 30.55
N SER A 147 -6.81 -31.75 29.62
CA SER A 147 -8.23 -32.18 29.72
C SER A 147 -8.62 -33.05 28.52
N SER A 148 -8.22 -34.32 28.59
CA SER A 148 -8.96 -35.47 28.07
C SER A 148 -8.85 -36.59 29.09
#